data_AF-A0ABC8UQV2-F1
#
_entry.id   AF-A0ABC8UQV2-F1
#
_cell.length_a   1.000
_cell.length_b   1.000
_cell.length_c   1.000
_cell.angle_alpha   90.00
_cell.angle_beta   90.00
_cell.angle_gamma   90.00
#
_symmetry.space_group_name_H-M   'P 1'
#
loop_
_entity.id
_entity.type
_entity.pdbx_description
1 polymer ?
#
loop_
_entity_poly.entity_id
_entity_poly.type
_entity_poly.pdbx_seq_one_letter_code
_entity_poly.pdbx_strand_id
1 'polypeptide(L)'
;MWRLKIAEGGNDPYLYSTNNYVGRQIWEFDPDYGTLEERTEVEEARLQFWNNRYQVKPCGDLLWRMQFLREKNFKQTIPQVKVEDGEEITYETATTTLRRAVHFFAALQASDGHWPAENAGPLFFLPPL
;
A
#
# COMPACT_ATOMS: atom_id res chain seq x y z
N MET A 1 -2.16 8.09 13.96
CA MET A 1 -2.22 7.91 12.49
C MET A 1 -3.12 6.74 12.12
N TRP A 2 -3.52 6.61 10.85
CA TRP A 2 -4.29 5.45 10.39
C TRP A 2 -3.38 4.21 10.35
N ARG A 3 -3.87 3.07 10.85
CA ARG A 3 -3.19 1.77 10.90
C ARG A 3 -4.00 0.74 10.11
N LEU A 4 -3.34 -0.05 9.27
CA LEU A 4 -3.98 -1.15 8.56
C LEU A 4 -3.96 -2.43 9.42
N LYS A 5 -5.13 -3.06 9.58
CA LYS A 5 -5.31 -4.36 10.23
C LYS A 5 -5.66 -5.42 9.20
N ILE A 6 -5.03 -6.58 9.32
CA ILE A 6 -5.10 -7.70 8.38
C ILE A 6 -5.71 -8.91 9.07
N ALA A 7 -6.69 -9.54 8.42
CA ALA A 7 -7.33 -10.78 8.87
C ALA A 7 -7.88 -10.75 10.32
N GLU A 8 -8.07 -9.57 10.89
CA GLU A 8 -8.65 -9.41 12.22
C GLU A 8 -10.19 -9.54 12.16
N GLY A 9 -10.72 -10.45 12.97
CA GLY A 9 -12.16 -10.59 13.21
C GLY A 9 -12.52 -11.13 14.59
N GLY A 10 -11.57 -11.12 15.55
CA GLY A 10 -11.70 -11.78 16.84
C GLY A 10 -12.50 -10.99 17.88
N ASN A 11 -13.42 -11.69 18.56
CA ASN A 11 -14.28 -11.26 19.69
C ASN A 11 -15.38 -10.23 19.40
N ASP A 12 -15.61 -9.87 18.14
CA ASP A 12 -16.77 -9.06 17.78
C ASP A 12 -17.97 -9.96 17.48
N PRO A 13 -19.06 -9.94 18.28
CA PRO A 13 -20.25 -10.75 18.04
C PRO A 13 -20.97 -10.38 16.72
N TYR A 14 -20.62 -9.26 16.09
CA TYR A 14 -21.18 -8.80 14.83
C TYR A 14 -20.33 -9.17 13.62
N LEU A 15 -19.19 -9.84 13.80
CA LEU A 15 -18.35 -10.33 12.70
C LEU A 15 -18.55 -11.84 12.50
N TYR A 16 -18.74 -12.23 11.24
CA TYR A 16 -18.86 -13.62 10.80
C TYR A 16 -17.95 -13.86 9.59
N SER A 17 -17.39 -15.07 9.50
CA SER A 17 -16.51 -15.45 8.40
C SER A 17 -16.59 -16.95 8.12
N THR A 18 -16.48 -17.32 6.85
CA THR A 18 -16.37 -18.71 6.37
C THR A 18 -14.92 -19.14 6.09
N ASN A 19 -13.97 -18.21 6.08
CA ASN A 19 -12.56 -18.44 5.71
C ASN A 19 -11.57 -17.88 6.74
N ASN A 20 -11.96 -17.80 8.02
CA ASN A 20 -11.16 -17.19 9.09
C ASN A 20 -10.63 -15.78 8.77
N TYR A 21 -11.44 -14.94 8.11
CA TYR A 21 -11.15 -13.53 7.80
C TYR A 21 -9.97 -13.31 6.85
N VAL A 22 -9.47 -14.35 6.19
CA VAL A 22 -8.40 -14.21 5.17
C VAL A 22 -8.85 -13.25 4.07
N GLY A 23 -8.00 -12.28 3.72
CA GLY A 23 -8.27 -11.23 2.76
C GLY A 23 -8.99 -10.00 3.34
N ARG A 24 -9.36 -10.02 4.62
CA ARG A 24 -9.98 -8.86 5.28
C ARG A 24 -8.93 -7.82 5.61
N GLN A 25 -9.24 -6.56 5.30
CA GLN A 25 -8.45 -5.40 5.68
C GLN A 25 -9.34 -4.31 6.28
N ILE A 26 -8.88 -3.63 7.32
CA ILE A 26 -9.58 -2.49 7.94
C ILE A 26 -8.57 -1.41 8.30
N TRP A 27 -8.92 -0.15 8.06
CA TRP A 27 -8.19 1.00 8.59
C TRP A 27 -8.78 1.43 9.93
N GLU A 28 -7.96 1.49 10.97
CA GLU A 28 -8.31 2.09 12.26
C GLU A 28 -7.47 3.34 12.50
N PHE A 29 -8.06 4.37 13.14
CA PHE A 29 -7.28 5.52 13.57
C PHE A 29 -6.80 5.30 15.00
N ASP A 30 -5.49 5.37 15.20
CA ASP A 30 -4.85 5.27 16.51
C ASP A 30 -3.88 6.45 16.68
N PRO A 31 -4.13 7.41 17.60
CA PRO A 31 -3.27 8.57 17.79
C PRO A 31 -1.86 8.21 18.25
N ASP A 32 -1.70 7.10 18.97
CA ASP A 32 -0.45 6.67 19.61
C ASP A 32 0.32 5.64 18.77
N TYR A 33 -0.26 5.17 17.66
CA TYR A 33 0.40 4.24 16.76
C TYR A 33 1.68 4.83 16.15
N GLY A 34 2.74 4.02 16.16
CA GLY A 34 4.05 4.32 15.59
C GLY A 34 4.93 5.28 16.40
N THR A 35 6.11 5.58 15.87
CA THR A 35 7.01 6.60 16.43
C THR A 35 6.64 8.01 15.96
N LEU A 36 7.28 9.05 16.52
CA LEU A 36 7.05 10.43 16.09
C LEU A 36 7.48 10.65 14.63
N GLU A 37 8.60 10.06 14.24
CA GLU A 37 9.12 10.11 12.88
C GLU A 37 8.13 9.48 11.90
N GLU A 38 7.59 8.31 12.25
CA GLU A 38 6.60 7.62 11.43
C GLU A 38 5.33 8.44 11.23
N ARG A 39 4.83 9.05 12.31
CA ARG A 39 3.66 9.94 12.23
C ARG A 39 3.94 11.17 11.38
N THR A 40 5.16 11.71 11.45
CA THR A 40 5.58 12.87 10.65
C THR A 40 5.61 12.53 9.16
N GLU A 41 6.17 11.38 8.76
CA GLU A 41 6.17 10.90 7.38
C GLU A 41 4.74 10.73 6.82
N VAL A 42 3.79 10.29 7.66
CA VAL A 42 2.38 10.17 7.27
C VAL A 42 1.73 11.54 7.04
N GLU A 43 2.00 12.53 7.90
CA GLU A 43 1.49 13.90 7.71
C GLU A 43 2.11 14.58 6.47
N GLU A 44 3.39 14.32 6.19
CA GLU A 44 4.03 14.76 4.95
C GLU A 44 3.38 14.13 3.72
N ALA A 45 3.11 12.82 3.74
CA ALA A 45 2.41 12.13 2.66
C ALA A 45 1.00 12.70 2.44
N ARG A 46 0.29 13.02 3.53
CA ARG A 46 -1.03 13.67 3.48
C ARG A 46 -0.96 15.07 2.87
N LEU A 47 0.03 15.87 3.25
CA LEU A 47 0.25 17.20 2.69
C LEU A 47 0.58 17.13 1.19
N GLN A 48 1.43 16.16 0.79
CA GLN A 48 1.75 15.92 -0.62
C GLN A 48 0.52 15.53 -1.43
N PHE A 49 -0.32 14.63 -0.91
CA PHE A 49 -1.60 14.30 -1.55
C PHE A 49 -2.47 15.55 -1.69
N TRP A 50 -2.64 16.33 -0.61
CA TRP A 50 -3.45 17.55 -0.64
C TRP A 50 -2.97 18.53 -1.72
N ASN A 51 -1.69 18.80 -1.80
CA ASN A 51 -1.13 19.75 -2.77
C ASN A 51 -1.27 19.27 -4.22
N ASN A 52 -1.25 17.95 -4.46
CA ASN A 52 -1.26 17.37 -5.81
C ASN A 52 -2.61 16.76 -6.24
N ARG A 53 -3.64 16.80 -5.40
CA ARG A 53 -4.95 16.12 -5.62
C ARG A 53 -5.68 16.45 -6.93
N TYR A 54 -5.35 17.58 -7.57
CA TYR A 54 -5.91 17.96 -8.87
C TYR A 54 -5.03 17.55 -10.07
N GLN A 55 -3.76 17.21 -9.83
CA GLN A 55 -2.82 16.74 -10.84
C GLN A 55 -2.83 15.21 -10.91
N VAL A 56 -2.86 14.55 -9.75
CA VAL A 56 -2.97 13.11 -9.60
C VAL A 56 -4.24 12.82 -8.81
N LYS A 57 -5.23 12.25 -9.51
CA LYS A 57 -6.56 11.99 -8.97
C LYS A 57 -6.64 10.75 -8.06
N PRO A 58 -6.12 9.57 -8.46
CA PRO A 58 -6.20 8.39 -7.62
C PRO A 58 -5.23 8.46 -6.44
N CYS A 59 -5.61 7.86 -5.32
CA CYS A 59 -4.68 7.56 -4.25
C CYS A 59 -3.66 6.51 -4.75
N GLY A 60 -2.42 6.57 -4.24
CA GLY A 60 -1.37 5.61 -4.60
C GLY A 60 -1.13 4.54 -3.54
N ASP A 61 -2.11 4.26 -2.68
CA ASP A 61 -1.98 3.40 -1.49
C ASP A 61 -0.70 3.66 -0.66
N LEU A 62 -0.24 4.92 -0.60
CA LEU A 62 1.09 5.24 -0.10
C LEU A 62 1.24 4.90 1.39
N LEU A 63 0.19 5.13 2.17
CA LEU A 63 0.19 4.83 3.60
C LEU A 63 0.36 3.33 3.89
N TRP A 64 -0.33 2.47 3.13
CA TRP A 64 -0.16 1.02 3.21
C TRP A 64 1.27 0.62 2.86
N ARG A 65 1.79 1.13 1.74
CA ARG A 65 3.16 0.83 1.30
C ARG A 65 4.19 1.22 2.36
N MET A 66 4.05 2.40 2.97
CA MET A 66 4.94 2.84 4.06
C MET A 66 4.95 1.86 5.23
N GLN A 67 3.77 1.45 5.72
CA GLN A 67 3.66 0.53 6.86
C GLN A 67 4.26 -0.84 6.56
N PHE A 68 3.91 -1.44 5.42
CA PHE A 68 4.30 -2.80 5.09
C PHE A 68 5.78 -2.94 4.75
N LEU A 69 6.33 -1.98 4.01
CA LEU A 69 7.76 -2.00 3.68
C LEU A 69 8.60 -1.81 4.93
N ARG A 70 8.15 -0.95 5.87
CA ARG A 70 8.88 -0.71 7.12
C ARG A 70 8.84 -1.91 8.05
N GLU A 71 7.67 -2.53 8.24
CA GLU A 71 7.54 -3.77 9.05
C GLU A 71 8.53 -4.85 8.60
N LYS A 72 8.71 -4.99 7.29
CA LYS A 72 9.63 -5.98 6.69
C LYS A 72 11.06 -5.47 6.56
N ASN A 73 11.39 -4.28 7.08
CA ASN A 73 12.68 -3.61 6.90
C ASN A 73 13.16 -3.63 5.44
N PHE A 74 12.21 -3.49 4.50
CA PHE A 74 12.47 -3.68 3.09
C PHE A 74 13.39 -2.59 2.54
N LYS A 75 14.43 -3.00 1.83
CA LYS A 75 15.30 -2.12 1.06
C LYS A 75 15.35 -2.62 -0.37
N GLN A 76 15.01 -1.76 -1.32
CA GLN A 76 15.14 -2.11 -2.73
C GLN A 76 16.63 -2.09 -3.11
N THR A 77 17.20 -3.27 -3.31
CA THR A 77 18.60 -3.45 -3.69
C THR A 77 18.80 -3.57 -5.20
N ILE A 78 17.74 -3.84 -5.95
CA ILE A 78 17.80 -3.97 -7.40
C ILE A 78 17.69 -2.55 -8.01
N PRO A 79 18.71 -2.09 -8.77
CA PRO A 79 18.69 -0.76 -9.40
C PRO A 79 17.50 -0.58 -10.33
N GLN A 80 16.98 0.64 -10.40
CA GLN A 80 15.99 1.01 -11.41
C GLN A 80 16.67 1.15 -12.76
N VAL A 81 16.17 0.44 -13.77
CA VAL A 81 16.50 0.70 -15.16
C VAL A 81 15.52 1.75 -15.69
N LYS A 82 16.05 2.82 -16.28
CA LYS A 82 15.27 3.82 -17.01
C LYS A 82 15.54 3.60 -18.49
N VAL A 83 14.47 3.63 -19.28
CA VAL A 83 14.52 3.49 -20.74
C VAL A 83 14.00 4.81 -21.29
N GLU A 84 14.83 5.49 -22.07
CA GLU A 84 14.47 6.76 -22.71
C GLU A 84 13.65 6.52 -23.99
N ASP A 85 13.03 7.57 -24.51
CA ASP A 85 12.22 7.46 -25.73
C ASP A 85 13.08 7.05 -26.94
N GLY A 86 12.62 6.04 -27.68
CA GLY A 86 13.35 5.47 -28.81
C GLY A 86 14.47 4.47 -28.47
N GLU A 87 14.75 4.20 -27.18
CA GLU A 87 15.69 3.15 -26.80
C GLU A 87 15.10 1.74 -26.95
N GLU A 88 15.92 0.79 -27.40
CA GLU A 88 15.50 -0.61 -27.53
C GLU A 88 15.39 -1.29 -26.16
N ILE A 89 14.24 -1.92 -25.88
CA ILE A 89 14.05 -2.71 -24.67
C ILE A 89 14.71 -4.07 -24.85
N THR A 90 15.87 -4.25 -24.21
CA THR A 90 16.56 -5.54 -24.18
C THR A 90 15.89 -6.53 -23.22
N TYR A 91 16.18 -7.83 -23.42
CA TYR A 91 15.75 -8.88 -22.48
C TYR A 91 16.29 -8.65 -21.05
N GLU A 92 17.51 -8.13 -20.91
CA GLU A 92 18.11 -7.82 -19.62
C GLU A 92 17.38 -6.67 -18.91
N THR A 93 17.04 -5.62 -19.65
CA THR A 93 16.23 -4.48 -19.17
C THR A 93 14.89 -4.97 -18.64
N ALA A 94 14.18 -5.79 -19.43
CA ALA A 94 12.89 -6.35 -19.05
C ALA A 94 13.01 -7.25 -17.81
N THR A 95 14.01 -8.14 -17.79
CA THR A 95 14.23 -9.09 -16.69
C THR A 95 14.58 -8.38 -15.39
N THR A 96 15.46 -7.37 -15.44
CA THR A 96 15.86 -6.59 -14.26
C THR A 96 14.68 -5.80 -13.71
N THR A 97 13.90 -5.16 -14.59
CA THR A 97 12.70 -4.42 -14.22
C THR A 97 11.65 -5.32 -13.56
N LEU A 98 11.37 -6.49 -14.16
CA LEU A 98 10.42 -7.45 -13.61
C LEU A 98 10.89 -7.98 -12.25
N ARG A 99 12.16 -8.37 -12.12
CA ARG A 99 12.72 -8.86 -10.86
C ARG A 99 12.59 -7.80 -9.76
N ARG A 100 12.90 -6.54 -10.08
CA ARG A 100 12.74 -5.41 -9.16
C ARG A 100 11.29 -5.23 -8.73
N ALA A 101 10.35 -5.31 -9.66
CA ALA A 101 8.92 -5.18 -9.39
C ALA A 101 8.40 -6.32 -8.51
N VAL A 102 8.69 -7.58 -8.87
CA VAL A 102 8.29 -8.75 -8.09
C VAL A 102 8.86 -8.70 -6.67
N HIS A 103 10.14 -8.32 -6.52
CA HIS A 103 10.77 -8.16 -5.20
C HIS A 103 10.05 -7.11 -4.34
N PHE A 104 9.65 -5.98 -4.94
CA PHE A 104 8.88 -4.93 -4.28
C PHE A 104 7.47 -5.39 -3.89
N PHE A 105 6.73 -5.99 -4.82
CA PHE A 105 5.37 -6.47 -4.56
C PHE A 105 5.35 -7.61 -3.54
N ALA A 106 6.33 -8.51 -3.55
CA ALA A 106 6.44 -9.55 -2.52
C ALA A 106 6.53 -8.96 -1.10
N ALA A 107 7.28 -7.86 -0.92
CA ALA A 107 7.35 -7.16 0.37
C ALA A 107 6.04 -6.44 0.75
N LEU A 108 5.15 -6.20 -0.20
CA LEU A 108 3.82 -5.64 0.05
C LEU A 108 2.75 -6.70 0.37
N GLN A 109 3.08 -7.99 0.33
CA GLN A 109 2.15 -9.04 0.71
C GLN A 109 1.81 -8.95 2.21
N ALA A 110 0.54 -9.12 2.55
CA ALA A 110 0.05 -9.20 3.93
C ALA A 110 0.38 -10.56 4.56
N SER A 111 0.28 -10.63 5.89
CA SER A 111 0.64 -11.82 6.68
C SER A 111 -0.23 -13.05 6.38
N ASP A 112 -1.46 -12.85 5.91
CA ASP A 112 -2.39 -13.90 5.45
C ASP A 112 -2.27 -14.21 3.95
N GLY A 113 -1.30 -13.60 3.26
CA GLY A 113 -0.97 -13.87 1.87
C GLY A 113 -1.69 -13.02 0.83
N HIS A 114 -2.63 -12.14 1.20
CA HIS A 114 -3.27 -11.24 0.24
C HIS A 114 -2.44 -9.97 -0.01
N TRP A 115 -2.81 -9.21 -1.05
CA TRP A 115 -2.30 -7.86 -1.26
C TRP A 115 -3.41 -6.86 -0.94
N PRO A 116 -3.25 -6.05 0.12
CA PRO A 116 -4.16 -4.98 0.39
C PRO A 116 -4.24 -4.02 -0.79
N ALA A 117 -5.44 -3.58 -1.13
CA ALA A 117 -5.65 -2.62 -2.20
C ALA A 117 -6.86 -1.76 -1.89
N GLU A 118 -6.79 -0.47 -2.21
CA GLU A 118 -7.98 0.35 -2.35
C GLU A 118 -8.56 0.14 -3.76
N ASN A 119 -9.74 -0.47 -3.85
CA ASN A 119 -10.49 -0.54 -5.10
C ASN A 119 -11.44 0.66 -5.23
N ALA A 120 -10.87 1.87 -5.31
CA ALA A 120 -11.64 3.07 -5.58
C ALA A 120 -11.63 3.35 -7.09
N GLY A 121 -12.83 3.53 -7.67
CA GLY A 121 -13.00 3.98 -9.06
C GLY A 121 -13.47 5.44 -9.11
N PRO A 122 -14.64 5.75 -8.52
CA PRO A 122 -15.12 7.11 -8.44
C PRO A 122 -14.40 7.95 -7.36
N LEU A 123 -14.18 9.23 -7.64
CA LEU A 123 -13.71 10.21 -6.65
C LEU A 123 -14.81 10.68 -5.67
N PHE A 124 -16.00 10.12 -5.80
CA PHE A 124 -17.15 10.35 -4.95
C PHE A 124 -17.89 9.03 -4.79
N PHE A 125 -18.17 8.65 -3.55
CA PHE A 125 -19.04 7.52 -3.30
C PHE A 125 -20.48 8.01 -3.31
N LEU A 126 -21.37 7.25 -3.94
CA LEU A 126 -22.80 7.44 -3.72
C LEU A 126 -23.10 7.06 -2.25
N PRO A 127 -24.05 7.71 -1.59
CA PRO A 127 -24.56 7.22 -0.31
C PRO A 127 -24.92 5.73 -0.43
N PRO A 128 -24.76 4.93 0.64
CA PRO A 128 -25.21 3.55 0.62
C PRO A 128 -26.68 3.49 0.17
N LEU A 129 -26.95 2.67 -0.86
CA LEU A 129 -28.30 2.35 -1.32
C LEU A 129 -29.04 1.54 -0.25
#